data_AF-A0ABD3WM62-F1
#
_entry.id   AF-A0ABD3WM62-F1
#
_cell.length_a   1.000
_cell.length_b   1.000
_cell.length_c   1.000
_cell.angle_alpha   90.00
_cell.angle_beta   90.00
_cell.angle_gamma   90.00
#
_symmetry.space_group_name_H-M   'P 1'
#
loop_
_entity.id
_entity.type
_entity.pdbx_description
1 polymer ?
#
loop_
_entity_poly.entity_id
_entity_poly.type
_entity_poly.pdbx_seq_one_letter_code
_entity_poly.pdbx_strand_id
1 'polypeptide(L)'
;RFDYAACIDRIDYAACIDRNYYAASIDRIDYAASTDRIDYAASIDHIDYAANIDSTDLTSIDRIDYTACIDRNYYAASIDRIDYAASIDRTVLTSIDRIDYAASIDRIDYAASTDRIDYAVCID
;
A
#
# COMPACT_ATOMS: atom_id res chain seq x y z
N ARG A 1 19.03 -27.40 -11.11
CA ARG A 1 18.88 -25.99 -10.69
C ARG A 1 17.39 -25.78 -10.48
N PHE A 2 16.92 -25.87 -9.23
CA PHE A 2 15.54 -25.51 -8.89
C PHE A 2 15.61 -24.03 -8.48
N ASP A 3 15.24 -23.14 -9.40
CA ASP A 3 14.99 -21.74 -9.05
C ASP A 3 13.64 -21.73 -8.31
N TYR A 4 13.67 -21.91 -6.99
CA TYR A 4 12.54 -21.55 -6.15
C TYR A 4 12.48 -20.03 -6.13
N ALA A 5 11.63 -19.43 -6.96
CA ALA A 5 11.04 -18.16 -6.53
C ALA A 5 10.31 -18.49 -5.22
N ALA A 6 10.73 -17.87 -4.12
CA ALA A 6 10.02 -18.02 -2.86
C ALA A 6 8.66 -17.35 -3.05
N CYS A 7 7.59 -18.14 -3.05
CA CYS A 7 6.22 -17.65 -3.00
C CYS A 7 5.75 -17.80 -1.55
N ILE A 8 5.18 -16.75 -0.99
CA ILE A 8 4.63 -16.76 0.37
C ILE A 8 3.12 -16.56 0.26
N ASP A 9 2.35 -17.52 0.77
CA ASP A 9 0.89 -17.43 0.74
C ASP A 9 0.37 -16.29 1.63
N ARG A 10 0.91 -16.16 2.85
CA ARG A 10 0.40 -15.18 3.82
C ARG A 10 1.45 -14.74 4.83
N ILE A 11 1.38 -13.45 5.21
CA ILE A 11 2.14 -12.87 6.31
C ILE A 11 1.21 -12.02 7.19
N ASP A 12 1.29 -12.19 8.50
CA ASP A 12 0.47 -11.45 9.48
C ASP A 12 1.36 -10.77 10.52
N TYR A 13 1.15 -9.47 10.74
CA TYR A 13 1.86 -8.68 11.77
C TYR A 13 0.89 -8.07 12.79
N ALA A 14 1.15 -8.35 14.06
CA ALA A 14 0.34 -7.88 15.19
C ALA A 14 1.16 -7.17 16.29
N ALA A 15 2.42 -6.83 16.02
CA ALA A 15 3.30 -6.11 16.93
C ALA A 15 3.94 -4.92 16.23
N CYS A 16 4.33 -3.88 16.98
CA CYS A 16 4.99 -2.71 16.41
C CYS A 16 6.34 -3.11 15.80
N ILE A 17 6.63 -2.62 14.61
CA ILE A 17 7.83 -2.96 13.85
C ILE A 17 8.49 -1.68 13.36
N ASP A 18 9.81 -1.57 13.55
CA ASP A 18 10.57 -0.44 13.01
C ASP A 18 10.69 -0.55 11.48
N ARG A 19 11.08 -1.73 10.97
CA ARG A 19 11.29 -1.90 9.53
C ARG A 19 10.96 -3.29 9.00
N ASN A 20 10.26 -3.33 7.88
CA ASN A 20 10.02 -4.54 7.08
C ASN A 20 10.59 -4.41 5.66
N TYR A 21 11.08 -5.52 5.11
CA TYR A 21 11.56 -5.62 3.73
C TYR A 21 11.17 -6.96 3.11
N TYR A 22 10.60 -6.92 1.90
CA TYR A 22 10.23 -8.13 1.16
C TYR A 22 10.67 -8.06 -0.29
N ALA A 23 11.15 -9.19 -0.79
CA ALA A 23 11.65 -9.37 -2.16
C ALA A 23 11.13 -10.68 -2.81
N ALA A 24 10.05 -11.24 -2.27
CA ALA A 24 9.43 -12.50 -2.68
C ALA A 24 7.98 -12.24 -3.08
N SER A 25 7.44 -12.98 -4.06
CA SER A 25 6.02 -12.88 -4.41
C SER A 25 5.16 -13.31 -3.23
N ILE A 26 4.17 -12.50 -2.87
CA ILE A 26 3.32 -12.74 -1.69
C ILE A 26 1.84 -12.62 -2.06
N ASP A 27 1.01 -13.59 -1.68
CA ASP A 27 -0.41 -13.52 -2.04
C ASP A 27 -1.16 -12.57 -1.09
N ARG A 28 -0.87 -12.60 0.23
CA ARG A 28 -1.51 -11.70 1.20
C ARG A 28 -0.59 -11.23 2.33
N ILE A 29 -0.74 -9.96 2.72
CA ILE A 29 -0.10 -9.41 3.92
C ILE A 29 -1.08 -8.58 4.74
N ASP A 30 -1.16 -8.86 6.04
CA ASP A 30 -2.03 -8.13 6.95
C ASP A 30 -1.18 -7.46 8.06
N TYR A 31 -1.35 -6.15 8.24
CA TYR A 31 -0.74 -5.39 9.35
C TYR A 31 -1.82 -4.85 10.28
N ALA A 32 -1.78 -5.29 11.53
CA ALA A 32 -2.62 -4.80 12.62
C ALA A 32 -1.85 -4.00 13.68
N ALA A 33 -0.60 -3.61 13.40
CA ALA A 33 0.24 -2.86 14.33
C ALA A 33 1.11 -1.79 13.63
N SER A 34 1.47 -0.75 14.39
CA SER A 34 2.20 0.41 13.86
C SER A 34 3.54 0.01 13.26
N THR A 35 3.88 0.61 12.13
CA THR A 35 5.15 0.33 11.43
C THR A 35 5.81 1.60 10.92
N ASP A 36 7.08 1.83 11.25
CA ASP A 36 7.76 3.07 10.84
C ASP A 36 8.12 3.01 9.34
N ARG A 37 8.63 1.88 8.85
CA ARG A 37 8.97 1.74 7.43
C ARG A 37 8.70 0.36 6.83
N ILE A 38 8.08 0.37 5.66
CA ILE A 38 7.84 -0.83 4.86
C ILE A 38 8.37 -0.63 3.44
N ASP A 39 9.06 -1.64 2.93
CA ASP A 39 9.66 -1.65 1.60
C ASP A 39 9.39 -3.00 0.92
N TYR A 40 8.72 -2.96 -0.23
CA TYR A 40 8.42 -4.13 -1.05
C TYR A 40 9.01 -3.98 -2.43
N ALA A 41 9.98 -4.85 -2.71
CA ALA A 41 10.53 -5.08 -4.03
C ALA A 41 9.94 -6.34 -4.68
N ALA A 42 8.65 -6.60 -4.43
CA ALA A 42 7.93 -7.82 -4.79
C ALA A 42 6.63 -7.54 -5.56
N SER A 43 6.07 -8.60 -6.16
CA SER A 43 4.67 -8.63 -6.60
C SER A 43 3.80 -9.15 -5.47
N ILE A 44 2.72 -8.44 -5.15
CA ILE A 44 1.83 -8.79 -4.05
C ILE A 44 0.38 -8.73 -4.53
N ASP A 45 -0.40 -9.77 -4.28
CA ASP A 45 -1.80 -9.74 -4.73
C ASP A 45 -2.64 -8.84 -3.82
N HIS A 46 -2.40 -8.89 -2.49
CA HIS A 46 -3.20 -8.12 -1.55
C HIS A 46 -2.46 -7.68 -0.28
N ILE A 47 -2.69 -6.44 0.13
CA ILE A 47 -2.23 -5.92 1.42
C ILE A 47 -3.37 -5.23 2.17
N ASP A 48 -3.54 -5.61 3.43
CA ASP A 48 -4.46 -4.98 4.39
C ASP A 48 -3.67 -4.25 5.48
N TYR A 49 -3.91 -2.94 5.59
CA TYR A 49 -3.32 -2.10 6.62
C TYR A 49 -4.38 -1.56 7.58
N ALA A 50 -4.37 -2.08 8.81
CA ALA A 50 -5.24 -1.68 9.91
C ALA A 50 -4.47 -0.97 11.05
N ALA A 51 -3.29 -0.43 10.76
CA ALA A 51 -2.48 0.31 11.72
C ALA A 51 -1.67 1.46 11.09
N ASN A 52 -1.21 2.39 11.92
CA ASN A 52 -0.50 3.59 11.46
C ASN A 52 0.85 3.26 10.85
N ILE A 53 1.19 3.94 9.74
CA ILE A 53 2.44 3.73 9.02
C ILE A 53 3.08 5.06 8.66
N ASP A 54 4.37 5.24 8.99
CA ASP A 54 5.05 6.50 8.65
C ASP A 54 5.50 6.50 7.18
N SER A 55 5.94 5.35 6.64
CA SER A 55 6.41 5.28 5.26
C SER A 55 6.24 3.91 4.62
N THR A 56 5.68 3.89 3.41
CA THR A 56 5.69 2.72 2.51
C THR A 56 6.36 3.03 1.17
N ASP A 57 7.05 2.02 0.64
CA ASP A 57 7.57 1.99 -0.73
C ASP A 57 7.17 0.66 -1.37
N LEU A 58 6.33 0.72 -2.39
CA LEU A 58 5.72 -0.47 -3.01
C LEU A 58 5.96 -0.49 -4.51
N THR A 59 6.28 -1.66 -5.05
CA THR A 59 6.47 -1.85 -6.50
C THR A 59 5.19 -2.21 -7.25
N SER A 60 4.70 -3.45 -7.12
CA SER A 60 3.60 -4.01 -7.93
C SER A 60 2.61 -4.69 -7.01
N ILE A 61 1.39 -4.17 -6.94
CA ILE A 61 0.36 -4.70 -6.05
C ILE A 61 -1.01 -4.69 -6.72
N ASP A 62 -1.75 -5.80 -6.68
CA ASP A 62 -3.09 -5.81 -7.30
C ASP A 62 -4.07 -5.00 -6.43
N ARG A 63 -4.09 -5.23 -5.11
CA ARG A 63 -5.00 -4.51 -4.20
C ARG A 63 -4.37 -4.09 -2.89
N ILE A 64 -4.67 -2.85 -2.49
CA ILE A 64 -4.33 -2.35 -1.15
C ILE A 64 -5.55 -1.75 -0.48
N ASP A 65 -5.82 -2.17 0.75
CA ASP A 65 -6.88 -1.60 1.57
C ASP A 65 -6.26 -0.96 2.83
N TYR A 66 -6.50 0.34 3.03
CA TYR A 66 -6.02 1.09 4.18
C TYR A 66 -7.18 1.54 5.06
N THR A 67 -7.14 1.14 6.33
CA THR A 67 -8.11 1.54 7.36
C THR A 67 -7.46 2.33 8.50
N ALA A 68 -6.19 2.71 8.35
CA ALA A 68 -5.41 3.45 9.33
C ALA A 68 -4.60 4.61 8.71
N CYS A 69 -4.07 5.51 9.54
CA CYS A 69 -3.40 6.73 9.07
C CYS A 69 -2.02 6.43 8.47
N ILE A 70 -1.66 7.17 7.43
CA ILE A 70 -0.36 7.03 6.77
C ILE A 70 0.25 8.39 6.49
N ASP A 71 1.52 8.58 6.85
CA ASP A 71 2.19 9.84 6.54
C ASP A 71 2.64 9.87 5.08
N ARG A 72 3.30 8.80 4.59
CA ARG A 72 3.84 8.79 3.22
C ARG A 72 3.72 7.43 2.53
N ASN A 73 3.16 7.46 1.32
CA ASN A 73 3.19 6.33 0.40
C ASN A 73 3.92 6.68 -0.90
N TYR A 74 4.77 5.77 -1.34
CA TYR A 74 5.38 5.81 -2.68
C TYR A 74 5.09 4.51 -3.41
N TYR A 75 4.50 4.63 -4.61
CA TYR A 75 4.12 3.50 -5.44
C TYR A 75 4.86 3.57 -6.78
N ALA A 76 5.85 2.70 -6.95
CA ALA A 76 6.87 2.81 -8.00
C ALA A 76 6.45 2.24 -9.37
N ALA A 77 5.59 1.21 -9.43
CA ALA A 77 5.20 0.58 -10.69
C ALA A 77 3.69 0.67 -10.96
N SER A 78 2.94 -0.38 -10.61
CA SER A 78 1.54 -0.54 -10.99
C SER A 78 0.72 -1.04 -9.83
N ILE A 79 -0.45 -0.42 -9.66
CA ILE A 79 -1.47 -0.90 -8.74
C ILE A 79 -2.82 -0.96 -9.46
N ASP A 80 -3.60 -2.01 -9.25
CA ASP A 80 -4.93 -2.10 -9.88
C ASP A 80 -5.99 -1.39 -9.03
N ARG A 81 -5.90 -1.51 -7.70
CA ARG A 81 -6.84 -0.86 -6.79
C ARG A 81 -6.21 -0.42 -5.49
N ILE A 82 -6.57 0.79 -5.06
CA ILE A 82 -6.38 1.22 -3.67
C ILE A 82 -7.70 1.71 -3.08
N ASP A 83 -8.05 1.19 -1.91
CA ASP A 83 -9.18 1.65 -1.12
C ASP A 83 -8.65 2.32 0.16
N TYR A 84 -8.97 3.59 0.38
CA TYR A 84 -8.56 4.34 1.57
C TYR A 84 -9.77 4.74 2.41
N ALA A 85 -9.83 4.20 3.63
CA ALA A 85 -10.82 4.54 4.66
C ALA A 85 -10.19 5.32 5.83
N ALA A 86 -8.99 5.87 5.67
CA ALA A 86 -8.26 6.63 6.69
C ALA A 86 -7.41 7.77 6.09
N SER A 87 -6.87 8.64 6.97
CA SER A 87 -6.16 9.86 6.57
C SER A 87 -4.77 9.58 5.98
N ILE A 88 -4.39 10.36 4.96
CA ILE A 88 -3.05 10.30 4.36
C ILE A 88 -2.47 11.70 4.17
N ASP A 89 -1.22 11.91 4.59
CA ASP A 89 -0.57 13.20 4.36
C ASP A 89 -0.03 13.33 2.93
N ARG A 90 0.69 12.30 2.44
CA ARG A 90 1.24 12.32 1.07
C ARG A 90 1.21 10.96 0.39
N THR A 91 0.72 10.96 -0.84
CA THR A 91 0.80 9.81 -1.75
C THR A 91 1.44 10.20 -3.08
N VAL A 92 2.38 9.37 -3.54
CA VAL A 92 2.96 9.47 -4.90
C VAL A 92 2.65 8.19 -5.66
N LEU A 93 2.00 8.32 -6.81
CA LEU A 93 1.52 7.21 -7.63
C LEU A 93 2.13 7.26 -9.02
N THR A 94 2.75 6.15 -9.47
CA THR A 94 3.18 6.02 -10.87
C THR A 94 2.01 5.62 -11.76
N SER A 95 1.51 4.39 -11.65
CA SER A 95 0.37 3.91 -12.43
C SER A 95 -0.66 3.23 -11.51
N ILE A 96 -1.92 3.62 -11.67
CA ILE A 96 -3.02 3.13 -10.83
C ILE A 96 -4.33 3.06 -11.62
N ASP A 97 -5.01 1.92 -11.60
CA ASP A 97 -6.27 1.78 -12.36
C ASP A 97 -7.45 2.41 -11.59
N ARG A 98 -7.57 2.14 -10.28
CA ARG A 98 -8.69 2.65 -9.47
C ARG A 98 -8.25 3.09 -8.09
N ILE A 99 -8.79 4.21 -7.65
CA ILE A 99 -8.68 4.64 -6.26
C ILE A 99 -10.04 5.03 -5.72
N ASP A 100 -10.40 4.43 -4.59
CA ASP A 100 -11.62 4.71 -3.84
C ASP A 100 -11.24 5.39 -2.51
N TYR A 101 -11.59 6.66 -2.36
CA TYR A 101 -11.29 7.45 -1.16
C TYR A 101 -12.56 7.67 -0.32
N ALA A 102 -12.56 7.19 0.91
CA ALA A 102 -13.57 7.46 1.94
C ALA A 102 -13.01 8.28 3.12
N ALA A 103 -11.90 8.98 2.89
CA ALA A 103 -11.14 9.70 3.92
C ALA A 103 -10.45 10.97 3.39
N SER A 104 -9.68 11.64 4.27
CA SER A 104 -8.96 12.89 3.97
C SER A 104 -7.56 12.64 3.41
N ILE A 105 -7.17 13.40 2.38
CA ILE A 105 -5.80 13.38 1.85
C ILE A 105 -5.29 14.79 1.63
N ASP A 106 -4.13 15.08 2.20
CA ASP A 106 -3.53 16.41 2.08
C ASP A 106 -2.85 16.61 0.72
N ARG A 107 -2.16 15.58 0.20
CA ARG A 107 -1.45 15.67 -1.08
C ARG A 107 -1.39 14.37 -1.86
N ILE A 108 -1.69 14.46 -3.16
CA ILE A 108 -1.46 13.39 -4.13
C ILE A 108 -0.65 13.91 -5.31
N ASP A 109 0.44 13.24 -5.63
CA ASP A 109 1.26 13.49 -6.82
C ASP A 109 1.18 12.26 -7.76
N TYR A 110 0.75 12.46 -9.00
CA TYR A 110 0.67 11.42 -10.03
C TYR A 110 1.81 11.57 -11.03
N ALA A 111 2.56 10.49 -11.28
CA ALA A 111 3.75 10.50 -12.14
C ALA A 111 3.50 9.93 -13.55
N ALA A 112 2.52 9.04 -13.74
CA ALA A 112 2.18 8.53 -15.07
C ALA A 112 0.67 8.52 -15.38
N SER A 113 -0.08 7.51 -14.94
CA SER A 113 -1.47 7.29 -15.35
C SER A 113 -2.40 6.91 -14.21
N THR A 114 -3.60 7.46 -14.25
CA THR A 114 -4.71 7.10 -13.36
C THR A 114 -5.99 7.00 -14.15
N ASP A 115 -6.67 5.86 -14.07
CA ASP A 115 -7.87 5.60 -14.86
C ASP A 115 -9.14 6.10 -14.16
N ARG A 116 -9.33 5.77 -12.88
CA ARG A 116 -10.52 6.17 -12.12
C ARG A 116 -10.18 6.57 -10.69
N ILE A 117 -10.83 7.63 -10.22
CA ILE A 117 -10.77 8.06 -8.84
C ILE A 117 -12.19 8.40 -8.38
N ASP A 118 -12.64 7.73 -7.32
CA ASP A 118 -13.92 7.98 -6.67
C ASP A 118 -13.69 8.53 -5.25
N TYR A 119 -14.42 9.57 -4.88
CA TYR A 119 -14.34 10.21 -3.56
C TYR A 119 -15.70 10.19 -2.87
N ALA A 120 -15.71 9.73 -1.62
CA ALA A 120 -16.84 9.79 -0.70
C ALA A 120 -16.51 10.77 0.46
N VAL A 121 -16.27 12.05 0.15
CA VAL A 121 -16.30 13.30 0.98
C VAL A 121 -15.68 13.25 2.41
N CYS A 122 -14.79 14.13 2.89
CA CYS A 122 -14.51 15.55 2.62
C CYS A 122 -13.06 15.81 2.16
N ILE A 123 -12.91 16.64 1.13
CA ILE A 123 -11.71 17.44 0.91
C ILE A 123 -11.95 18.74 1.69
N ASP A 124 -11.11 19.06 2.67
CA ASP A 124 -11.03 20.40 3.29
C ASP A 124 -10.07 21.29 2.47
#